data_AF-A0A661KX11-F1
#
_entry.id   AF-A0A661KX11-F1
#
_cell.length_a   1.000
_cell.length_b   1.000
_cell.length_c   1.000
_cell.angle_alpha   90.00
_cell.angle_beta   90.00
_cell.angle_gamma   90.00
#
_symmetry.space_group_name_H-M   'P 1'
#
loop_
_entity.id
_entity.type
_entity.pdbx_description
1 polymer ?
#
loop_
_entity_poly.entity_id
_entity_poly.type
_entity_poly.pdbx_seq_one_letter_code
_entity_poly.pdbx_strand_id
1 'polypeptide(L)'
;MNWVLSLSKGLLRAFNAKYATFSYTSEYVILDILPAWSKGISRFVGKRKTGRKPAEDFKELILYWSKKWHELVSNNNSKSYASFSLIKQTQAKGIDPESIKPMKVAIPRLSSREKVCLKILKIRKEELFSDGAVTLIRSAYKKLARIYHPDMG
;
A
#
# COMPACT_ATOMS: atom_id res chain seq x y z
N MET A 1 11.72 -14.70 4.44
CA MET A 1 10.43 -13.96 4.50
C MET A 1 9.57 -14.13 3.25
N ASN A 2 10.13 -14.21 2.03
CA ASN A 2 9.36 -14.34 0.79
C ASN A 2 8.33 -15.50 0.76
N TRP A 3 8.64 -16.63 1.40
CA TRP A 3 7.73 -17.78 1.42
C TRP A 3 6.45 -17.55 2.25
N VAL A 4 6.55 -16.93 3.42
CA VAL A 4 5.39 -16.70 4.31
C VAL A 4 4.41 -15.67 3.69
N LEU A 5 4.94 -14.66 2.99
CA LEU A 5 4.11 -13.72 2.22
C LEU A 5 3.47 -14.39 0.98
N SER A 6 4.09 -15.42 0.42
CA SER A 6 3.45 -16.19 -0.64
C SER A 6 2.29 -17.04 -0.11
N LEU A 7 2.40 -17.54 1.13
CA LEU A 7 1.38 -18.32 1.81
C LEU A 7 0.09 -17.52 2.06
N SER A 8 0.22 -16.22 2.36
CA SER A 8 -0.94 -15.36 2.62
C SER A 8 -1.70 -14.97 1.35
N LYS A 9 -1.14 -15.16 0.14
CA LYS A 9 -1.80 -14.76 -1.13
C LYS A 9 -3.17 -15.40 -1.33
N GLY A 10 -3.33 -16.68 -0.97
CA GLY A 10 -4.61 -17.38 -1.10
C GLY A 10 -5.70 -16.73 -0.26
N LEU A 11 -5.39 -16.48 1.01
CA LEU A 11 -6.30 -15.83 1.95
C LEU A 11 -6.62 -14.38 1.55
N LEU A 12 -5.61 -13.61 1.15
CA LEU A 12 -5.79 -12.23 0.70
C LEU A 12 -6.68 -12.13 -0.54
N ARG A 13 -6.54 -13.07 -1.49
CA ARG A 13 -7.43 -13.18 -2.66
C ARG A 13 -8.84 -13.58 -2.24
N ALA A 14 -8.99 -14.57 -1.36
CA ALA A 14 -10.29 -15.00 -0.86
C ALA A 14 -11.06 -13.84 -0.21
N PHE A 15 -10.36 -12.97 0.53
CA PHE A 15 -10.94 -11.79 1.18
C PHE A 15 -11.09 -10.57 0.28
N ASN A 16 -10.70 -10.66 -1.00
CA ASN A 16 -10.71 -9.53 -1.93
C ASN A 16 -9.98 -8.30 -1.35
N ALA A 17 -8.80 -8.54 -0.76
CA ALA A 17 -8.00 -7.50 -0.12
C ALA A 17 -7.54 -6.45 -1.13
N LYS A 18 -7.85 -5.17 -0.89
CA LYS A 18 -7.32 -4.04 -1.64
C LYS A 18 -5.97 -3.60 -1.09
N TYR A 19 -5.87 -3.54 0.23
CA TYR A 19 -4.63 -3.31 0.96
C TYR A 19 -4.54 -4.30 2.12
N ALA A 20 -3.33 -4.66 2.49
CA ALA A 20 -3.05 -5.44 3.68
C ALA A 20 -1.69 -5.04 4.25
N THR A 21 -1.59 -5.06 5.58
CA THR A 21 -0.32 -4.84 6.27
C THR A 21 -0.11 -5.90 7.34
N PHE A 22 1.15 -6.28 7.52
CA PHE A 22 1.59 -7.17 8.57
C PHE A 22 2.40 -6.36 9.58
N SER A 23 2.07 -6.51 10.86
CA SER A 23 2.79 -5.90 11.97
C SER A 23 2.92 -6.89 13.14
N TYR A 24 3.81 -6.61 14.07
CA TYR A 24 4.01 -7.43 15.26
C TYR A 24 4.47 -6.60 16.44
N THR A 25 4.16 -7.07 17.64
CA THR A 25 4.66 -6.56 18.93
C THR A 25 5.46 -7.66 19.63
N SER A 26 5.88 -7.43 20.88
CA SER A 26 6.42 -8.50 21.74
C SER A 26 5.44 -9.66 21.93
N GLU A 27 4.14 -9.38 21.94
CA GLU A 27 3.10 -10.33 22.33
C GLU A 27 2.25 -10.84 21.17
N TYR A 28 2.15 -10.09 20.07
CA TYR A 28 1.20 -10.40 18.99
C TYR A 28 1.81 -10.28 17.59
N VAL A 29 1.28 -11.08 16.68
CA VAL A 29 1.36 -10.87 15.23
C VAL A 29 -0.01 -10.45 14.72
N ILE A 30 -0.02 -9.48 13.81
CA ILE A 30 -1.24 -8.81 13.38
C ILE A 30 -1.24 -8.74 11.85
N LEU A 31 -2.37 -9.09 11.26
CA LEU A 31 -2.67 -8.87 9.86
C LEU A 31 -3.89 -7.97 9.76
N ASP A 32 -3.69 -6.77 9.26
CA ASP A 32 -4.76 -5.83 8.97
C ASP A 32 -5.08 -5.89 7.47
N ILE A 33 -6.36 -6.04 7.14
CA ILE A 33 -6.86 -6.13 5.77
C ILE A 33 -7.92 -5.08 5.56
N LEU A 34 -7.80 -4.34 4.45
CA LEU A 34 -8.86 -3.48 3.92
C LEU A 34 -9.38 -4.10 2.62
N PRO A 35 -10.54 -4.78 2.65
CA PRO A 35 -11.19 -5.33 1.46
C PRO A 35 -11.59 -4.25 0.46
N ALA A 36 -11.63 -4.59 -0.84
CA ALA A 36 -12.02 -3.66 -1.90
C ALA A 36 -13.44 -3.11 -1.76
N TRP A 37 -14.33 -3.85 -1.11
CA TRP A 37 -15.75 -3.54 -0.92
C TRP A 37 -16.08 -2.97 0.47
N SER A 38 -15.11 -2.91 1.39
CA SER A 38 -15.31 -2.42 2.76
C SER A 38 -14.62 -1.07 2.97
N LYS A 39 -15.21 -0.24 3.83
CA LYS A 39 -14.57 1.00 4.32
C LYS A 39 -13.78 0.78 5.61
N GLY A 40 -13.95 -0.35 6.30
CA GLY A 40 -13.29 -0.62 7.58
C GLY A 40 -12.17 -1.66 7.46
N ILE A 41 -11.21 -1.59 8.39
CA ILE A 41 -10.14 -2.57 8.53
C ILE A 41 -10.65 -3.79 9.30
N SER A 42 -10.30 -4.97 8.81
CA SER A 42 -10.44 -6.23 9.54
C SER A 42 -9.08 -6.68 10.05
N ARG A 43 -9.00 -6.89 11.36
CA ARG A 43 -7.76 -7.17 12.10
C ARG A 43 -7.76 -8.62 12.57
N PHE A 44 -6.78 -9.38 12.09
CA PHE A 44 -6.53 -10.76 12.47
C PHE A 44 -5.33 -10.80 13.41
N VAL A 45 -5.51 -11.29 14.63
CA VAL A 45 -4.49 -11.28 15.68
C VAL A 45 -4.11 -12.70 16.08
N GLY A 46 -2.82 -12.96 16.22
CA GLY A 46 -2.27 -14.21 16.76
C GLY A 46 -1.30 -13.91 17.90
N LYS A 47 -1.34 -14.71 18.97
CA LYS A 47 -0.41 -14.59 20.09
C LYS A 47 0.97 -15.12 19.69
N ARG A 48 2.02 -14.38 20.02
CA ARG A 48 3.39 -14.80 19.81
C ARG A 48 3.81 -15.83 20.84
N LYS A 49 4.69 -16.73 20.42
CA LYS A 49 5.28 -17.74 21.30
C LYS A 49 6.72 -17.34 21.63
N THR A 50 7.09 -17.48 22.90
CA THR A 50 8.44 -17.16 23.37
C THR A 50 9.48 -17.95 22.59
N GLY A 51 10.56 -17.28 22.17
CA GLY A 51 11.65 -17.89 21.39
C GLY A 51 11.35 -18.09 19.90
N ARG A 52 10.14 -17.78 19.40
CA ARG A 52 9.81 -17.88 17.97
C ARG A 52 9.99 -16.59 17.20
N LYS A 53 10.32 -16.72 15.92
CA LYS A 53 10.38 -15.59 14.99
C LYS A 53 8.96 -15.13 14.66
N PRO A 54 8.68 -13.82 14.53
CA PRO A 54 7.36 -13.32 14.15
C PRO A 54 6.81 -13.96 12.85
N ALA A 55 7.69 -14.33 11.92
CA ALA A 55 7.29 -14.99 10.68
C ALA A 55 6.67 -16.39 10.90
N GLU A 56 7.07 -17.12 11.94
CA GLU A 56 6.54 -18.44 12.27
C GLU A 56 5.15 -18.31 12.91
N ASP A 57 5.00 -17.38 13.85
CA ASP A 57 3.70 -17.07 14.46
C ASP A 57 2.72 -16.51 13.42
N PHE A 58 3.21 -15.69 12.48
CA PHE A 58 2.41 -15.19 11.36
C PHE A 58 1.97 -16.31 10.42
N LYS A 59 2.84 -17.29 10.14
CA LYS A 59 2.46 -18.49 9.38
C LYS A 59 1.31 -19.24 10.05
N GLU A 60 1.39 -19.44 11.38
CA GLU A 60 0.32 -20.09 12.14
C GLU A 60 -0.99 -19.28 12.07
N LEU A 61 -0.92 -17.95 12.19
CA LEU A 61 -2.07 -17.07 12.02
C LEU A 61 -2.75 -17.27 10.65
N ILE A 62 -1.97 -17.24 9.57
CA ILE A 62 -2.51 -17.43 8.21
C ILE A 62 -3.15 -18.81 8.05
N LEU A 63 -2.50 -19.86 8.53
CA LEU A 63 -3.01 -21.23 8.43
C LEU A 63 -4.32 -21.40 9.22
N TYR A 64 -4.40 -20.80 10.41
CA TYR A 64 -5.61 -20.82 11.23
C TYR A 64 -6.80 -20.18 10.50
N TRP A 65 -6.63 -18.96 9.98
CA TRP A 65 -7.73 -18.25 9.29
C TRP A 65 -8.06 -18.87 7.93
N SER A 66 -7.08 -19.44 7.23
CA SER A 66 -7.34 -20.18 5.99
C SER A 66 -8.16 -21.44 6.28
N LYS A 67 -7.82 -22.19 7.33
CA LYS A 67 -8.61 -23.35 7.77
C LYS A 67 -10.04 -22.94 8.12
N LYS A 68 -10.23 -21.86 8.89
CA LYS A 68 -11.55 -21.33 9.23
C LYS A 68 -12.37 -20.95 8.00
N TRP A 69 -11.75 -20.34 7.00
CA TRP A 69 -12.42 -20.02 5.75
C TRP A 69 -12.82 -21.28 4.98
N HIS A 70 -11.93 -22.27 4.88
CA HIS A 70 -12.24 -23.55 4.24
C HIS A 70 -13.37 -24.32 4.96
N GLU A 71 -13.40 -24.32 6.30
CA GLU A 71 -14.47 -24.90 7.11
C GLU A 71 -15.84 -24.28 6.78
N LEU A 72 -15.90 -22.95 6.62
CA LEU A 72 -17.14 -22.26 6.24
C LEU A 72 -17.60 -22.66 4.84
N VAL A 73 -16.67 -22.71 3.88
CA VAL A 73 -16.97 -23.09 2.49
C VAL A 73 -17.41 -24.56 2.41
N SER A 74 -16.77 -25.47 3.15
CA SER A 74 -17.15 -26.89 3.17
C SER A 74 -18.52 -27.13 3.81
N ASN A 75 -18.95 -26.24 4.71
CA ASN A 75 -20.28 -26.30 5.34
C ASN A 75 -21.39 -25.70 4.46
N ASN A 76 -21.35 -25.99 3.15
CA ASN A 76 -22.33 -25.58 2.14
C ASN A 76 -22.53 -24.06 1.98
N ASN A 77 -21.59 -23.23 2.45
CA ASN A 77 -21.66 -21.78 2.23
C ASN A 77 -20.91 -21.36 0.96
N SER A 78 -21.36 -20.26 0.36
CA SER A 78 -20.62 -19.65 -0.74
C SER A 78 -19.28 -19.08 -0.28
N LYS A 79 -18.29 -19.06 -1.18
CA LYS A 79 -16.98 -18.43 -0.94
C LYS A 79 -17.13 -16.97 -0.50
N SER A 80 -18.05 -16.24 -1.14
CA SER A 80 -18.35 -14.84 -0.80
C SER A 80 -18.88 -14.70 0.62
N TYR A 81 -19.80 -15.58 1.03
CA TYR A 81 -20.33 -15.60 2.40
C TYR A 81 -19.24 -15.88 3.43
N ALA A 82 -18.42 -16.91 3.19
CA ALA A 82 -17.31 -17.27 4.09
C ALA A 82 -16.35 -16.09 4.30
N SER A 83 -15.96 -15.42 3.20
CA SER A 83 -15.10 -14.23 3.27
C SER A 83 -15.76 -13.07 4.00
N PHE A 84 -17.02 -12.76 3.66
CA PHE A 84 -17.77 -11.68 4.31
C PHE A 84 -17.93 -11.91 5.81
N SER A 85 -18.28 -13.14 6.21
CA SER A 85 -18.50 -13.52 7.61
C SER A 85 -17.23 -13.32 8.44
N LEU A 86 -16.08 -13.84 7.98
CA LEU A 86 -14.81 -13.70 8.71
C LEU A 86 -14.32 -12.25 8.76
N ILE A 87 -14.45 -11.51 7.67
CA ILE A 87 -14.08 -10.08 7.62
C ILE A 87 -14.95 -9.27 8.57
N LYS A 88 -16.25 -9.53 8.62
CA LYS A 88 -17.18 -8.86 9.52
C LYS A 88 -16.91 -9.21 10.99
N GLN A 89 -16.60 -10.47 11.29
CA GLN A 89 -16.26 -10.92 12.65
C GLN A 89 -14.99 -10.25 13.19
N THR A 90 -14.03 -9.99 12.31
CA THR A 90 -12.71 -9.43 12.66
C THR A 90 -12.62 -7.92 12.45
N GLN A 91 -13.76 -7.26 12.25
CA GLN A 91 -13.79 -5.83 12.00
C GLN A 91 -13.28 -5.05 13.21
N ALA A 92 -12.20 -4.29 13.03
CA ALA A 92 -11.63 -3.45 14.06
C ALA A 92 -12.31 -2.07 14.05
N LYS A 93 -12.92 -1.69 15.18
CA LYS A 93 -13.48 -0.36 15.36
C LYS A 93 -12.38 0.63 15.74
N GLY A 94 -12.42 1.84 15.20
CA GLY A 94 -11.52 2.93 15.58
C GLY A 94 -10.15 2.93 14.91
N ILE A 95 -9.90 2.05 13.94
CA ILE A 95 -8.67 2.12 13.11
C ILE A 95 -8.99 2.88 11.83
N ASP A 96 -8.23 3.95 11.59
CA ASP A 96 -8.33 4.72 10.36
C ASP A 96 -7.89 3.86 9.15
N PRO A 97 -8.75 3.64 8.14
CA PRO A 97 -8.42 2.94 6.90
C PRO A 97 -7.22 3.52 6.15
N GLU A 98 -6.94 4.83 6.28
CA GLU A 98 -5.78 5.44 5.63
C GLU A 98 -4.45 4.96 6.22
N SER A 99 -4.44 4.51 7.48
CA SER A 99 -3.22 4.07 8.19
C SER A 99 -2.50 2.88 7.56
N ILE A 100 -3.22 2.05 6.79
CA ILE A 100 -2.63 0.89 6.11
C ILE A 100 -2.42 1.09 4.61
N LYS A 101 -2.86 2.24 4.07
CA LYS A 101 -2.67 2.53 2.65
C LYS A 101 -1.23 2.97 2.43
N PRO A 102 -0.56 2.43 1.40
CA PRO A 102 0.76 2.90 1.04
C PRO A 102 0.67 4.37 0.63
N MET A 103 1.65 5.16 1.06
CA MET A 103 1.79 6.55 0.62
C MET A 103 1.86 6.58 -0.90
N LYS A 104 0.91 7.30 -1.52
CA LYS A 104 0.88 7.43 -2.98
C LYS A 104 1.92 8.46 -3.40
N VAL A 105 3.11 7.99 -3.78
CA VAL A 105 4.08 8.84 -4.48
C VAL A 105 3.63 8.94 -5.94
N ALA A 106 2.89 10.00 -6.26
CA ALA A 106 2.47 10.28 -7.63
C ALA A 106 3.64 10.93 -8.39
N ILE A 107 4.39 10.12 -9.11
CA ILE A 107 5.48 10.59 -9.97
C ILE A 107 4.88 10.97 -11.33
N PRO A 108 4.94 12.25 -11.77
CA PRO A 108 4.48 12.62 -13.09
C PRO A 108 5.33 11.88 -14.13
N ARG A 109 4.64 11.24 -15.07
CA ARG A 109 5.27 10.65 -16.24
C ARG A 109 5.49 11.78 -17.24
N LEU A 110 6.75 12.13 -17.43
CA LEU A 110 7.16 13.13 -18.42
C LEU A 110 7.32 12.45 -19.78
N SER A 111 6.73 13.07 -20.81
CA SER A 111 6.99 12.79 -22.22
C SER A 111 8.45 13.07 -22.59
N SER A 112 8.88 12.56 -23.75
CA SER A 112 10.22 12.84 -24.28
C SER A 112 10.47 14.34 -24.44
N ARG A 113 9.46 15.10 -24.90
CA ARG A 113 9.53 16.56 -25.06
C ARG A 113 9.73 17.25 -23.72
N GLU A 114 8.94 16.91 -22.71
CA GLU A 114 9.05 17.52 -21.37
C GLU A 114 10.41 17.23 -20.72
N LYS A 115 10.97 16.03 -20.91
CA LYS A 115 12.33 15.71 -20.45
C LYS A 115 13.38 16.61 -21.10
N VAL A 116 13.26 16.89 -22.39
CA VAL A 116 14.14 17.82 -23.10
C VAL A 116 13.97 19.24 -22.54
N CYS A 117 12.74 19.69 -22.33
CA CYS A 117 12.47 20.99 -21.71
C CYS A 117 13.11 21.11 -20.33
N LEU A 118 13.04 20.08 -19.48
CA LEU A 118 13.71 20.09 -18.17
C LEU A 118 15.23 20.18 -18.28
N LYS A 119 15.83 19.51 -19.27
CA LYS A 119 17.27 19.63 -19.54
C LYS A 119 17.64 21.05 -19.95
N ILE A 120 16.86 21.67 -20.83
CA ILE A 120 17.06 23.06 -21.26
C ILE A 120 16.94 24.01 -20.06
N LEU A 121 15.89 23.84 -19.26
CA LEU A 121 15.64 24.64 -18.05
C LEU A 121 16.61 24.33 -16.90
N LYS A 122 17.44 23.27 -17.02
CA LYS A 122 18.34 22.76 -15.97
C LYS A 122 17.63 22.45 -14.65
N ILE A 123 16.39 21.95 -14.73
CA ILE A 123 15.58 21.54 -13.58
C ILE A 123 15.62 20.01 -13.47
N ARG A 124 15.93 19.48 -12.29
CA ARG A 124 15.84 18.03 -12.05
C ARG A 124 14.38 17.63 -11.86
N LYS A 125 14.06 16.40 -12.22
CA LYS A 125 12.69 15.88 -12.12
C LYS A 125 12.19 15.93 -10.67
N GLU A 126 13.09 15.73 -9.72
CA GLU A 126 12.80 15.69 -8.29
C GLU A 126 12.32 17.05 -7.76
N GLU A 127 12.75 18.13 -8.39
CA GLU A 127 12.40 19.50 -7.97
C GLU A 127 10.96 19.86 -8.36
N LEU A 128 10.36 19.11 -9.30
CA LEU A 128 8.94 19.21 -9.65
C LEU A 128 8.00 18.67 -8.58
N PHE A 129 8.50 17.95 -7.58
CA PHE A 129 7.70 17.43 -6.47
C PHE A 129 7.49 18.42 -5.34
N SER A 130 8.17 19.57 -5.39
CA SER A 130 8.04 20.60 -4.37
C SER A 130 6.81 21.48 -4.63
N ASP A 131 6.19 22.00 -3.57
CA ASP A 131 5.09 22.97 -3.67
C ASP A 131 5.47 24.24 -4.46
N GLY A 132 6.77 24.50 -4.65
CA GLY A 132 7.33 25.62 -5.41
C GLY A 132 7.63 25.35 -6.89
N ALA A 133 7.27 24.18 -7.43
CA ALA A 133 7.65 23.75 -8.78
C ALA A 133 7.28 24.76 -9.89
N VAL A 134 6.09 25.38 -9.79
CA VAL A 134 5.62 26.39 -10.78
C VAL A 134 6.53 27.62 -10.77
N THR A 135 6.88 28.09 -9.58
CA THR A 135 7.76 29.26 -9.40
C THR A 135 9.18 28.96 -9.90
N LEU A 136 9.67 27.74 -9.63
CA LEU A 136 10.96 27.26 -10.13
C LEU A 136 11.01 27.28 -11.65
N ILE A 137 10.03 26.66 -12.33
CA ILE A 137 9.94 26.64 -13.80
C ILE A 137 9.92 28.06 -14.37
N ARG A 138 9.08 28.94 -13.81
CA ARG A 138 8.96 30.33 -14.26
C ARG A 138 10.28 31.08 -14.11
N SER A 139 10.98 30.89 -12.99
CA SER A 139 12.26 31.56 -12.73
C SER A 139 13.36 31.09 -13.68
N ALA A 140 13.46 29.77 -13.93
CA ALA A 140 14.43 29.19 -14.85
C ALA A 140 14.19 29.66 -16.28
N TYR A 141 12.92 29.69 -16.71
CA TYR A 141 12.54 30.22 -18.01
C TYR A 141 12.93 31.70 -18.15
N LYS A 142 12.58 32.56 -17.17
CA LYS A 142 12.93 33.99 -17.19
C LYS A 142 14.44 34.21 -17.27
N LYS A 143 15.22 33.41 -16.55
CA LYS A 143 16.68 33.49 -16.58
C LYS A 143 17.23 33.19 -17.98
N LEU A 144 16.75 32.14 -18.63
CA LEU A 144 17.16 31.80 -20.00
C LEU A 144 16.66 32.81 -21.02
N ALA A 145 15.42 33.26 -20.90
CA ALA A 145 14.85 34.29 -21.77
C ALA A 145 15.66 35.59 -21.71
N ARG A 146 16.18 35.97 -20.55
CA ARG A 146 17.06 37.15 -20.41
C ARG A 146 18.43 36.96 -21.08
N ILE A 147 18.99 35.75 -21.03
CA ILE A 147 20.31 35.44 -21.60
C ILE A 147 20.23 35.33 -23.13
N TYR A 148 19.18 34.68 -23.63
CA TYR A 148 19.01 34.37 -25.05
C TYR A 148 17.94 35.24 -25.72
N HIS A 149 17.62 36.40 -25.13
CA HIS A 149 16.67 37.32 -25.77
C HIS A 149 17.29 37.85 -27.06
N PRO A 150 16.58 37.84 -28.20
CA PRO A 150 17.12 38.32 -29.47
C PRO A 150 17.56 39.81 -29.40
N ASP A 151 16.95 40.59 -28.51
CA ASP A 151 17.31 42.00 -28.30
C ASP A 151 18.63 42.19 -27.53
N MET A 152 19.23 41.11 -26.99
CA MET A 152 20.47 41.17 -26.20
C MET A 152 21.73 40.77 -26.99
N GLY A 153 21.59 40.38 -28.27
CA GLY A 153 22.71 40.03 -29.16
C GLY A 153 23.19 38.59 -29.04
#